data_AF-A0A925K292-F1
#
_entry.id   AF-A0A925K292-F1
#
_cell.length_a   1.000
_cell.length_b   1.000
_cell.length_c   1.000
_cell.angle_alpha   90.00
_cell.angle_beta   90.00
_cell.angle_gamma   90.00
#
_symmetry.space_group_name_H-M   'P 1'
#
loop_
_entity.id
_entity.type
_entity.pdbx_description
1 polymer ?
#
loop_
_entity_poly.entity_id
_entity_poly.type
_entity_poly.pdbx_seq_one_letter_code
_entity_poly.pdbx_strand_id
1 'polypeptide(L)'
;MGPEKMQAVYWDYLRADVYANEFIRRDSSKNTELENARLQLQVFKLHKITREEFYRSYEYYLEHRGMMKDMLDTMLVRQKQLTAVKTDSSKPKKDSTRSRLLHSFRKLDSIKTAE
;
A
#
# COMPACT_ATOMS: atom_id res chain seq x y z
N MET A 1 9.33 17.39 13.02
CA MET A 1 8.82 16.01 13.21
C MET A 1 9.99 15.05 13.11
N GLY A 2 9.99 13.95 13.87
CA GLY A 2 11.02 12.91 13.73
C GLY A 2 10.93 12.17 12.38
N PRO A 3 12.01 11.49 11.95
CA PRO A 3 12.09 10.88 10.62
C PRO A 3 10.95 9.92 10.31
N GLU A 4 10.62 9.01 11.23
CA GLU A 4 9.55 8.04 11.03
C GLU A 4 8.18 8.68 10.81
N LYS A 5 7.85 9.69 11.61
CA LYS A 5 6.58 10.42 11.47
C LYS A 5 6.54 11.17 10.14
N MET A 6 7.65 11.82 9.76
CA MET A 6 7.74 12.55 8.50
C MET A 6 7.60 11.60 7.30
N GLN A 7 8.24 10.43 7.32
CA GLN A 7 8.10 9.42 6.27
C GLN A 7 6.64 9.01 6.06
N ALA A 8 5.91 8.72 7.14
CA ALA A 8 4.53 8.28 7.06
C ALA A 8 3.60 9.37 6.49
N VAL A 9 3.75 10.61 6.98
CA VAL A 9 2.98 11.76 6.50
C VAL A 9 3.31 12.07 5.04
N TYR A 10 4.60 12.13 4.69
CA TYR A 10 5.06 12.53 3.37
C TYR A 10 4.65 11.51 2.29
N TRP A 11 4.68 10.22 2.63
CA TRP A 11 4.15 9.18 1.75
C TRP A 11 2.68 9.42 1.39
N ASP A 12 1.84 9.71 2.38
CA ASP A 12 0.41 9.94 2.16
C ASP A 12 0.14 11.25 1.42
N TYR A 13 0.95 12.28 1.70
CA TYR A 13 0.93 13.55 0.98
C TYR A 13 1.24 13.34 -0.52
N LEU A 14 2.28 12.58 -0.86
CA LEU A 14 2.62 12.25 -2.25
C LEU A 14 1.53 11.40 -2.92
N ARG A 15 0.91 10.47 -2.20
CA ARG A 15 -0.21 9.69 -2.72
C ARG A 15 -1.43 10.56 -3.05
N ALA A 16 -1.71 11.57 -2.24
CA ALA A 16 -2.77 12.55 -2.53
C ALA A 16 -2.50 13.30 -3.84
N ASP A 17 -1.26 13.75 -4.04
CA ASP A 17 -0.84 14.45 -5.25
C ASP A 17 -0.95 13.58 -6.50
N VAL A 18 -0.40 12.35 -6.44
CA VAL A 18 -0.52 11.38 -7.53
C VAL A 18 -1.98 11.07 -7.82
N TYR A 19 -2.81 10.88 -6.79
CA TYR A 19 -4.22 10.59 -6.99
C TYR A 19 -4.96 11.73 -7.69
N ALA A 20 -4.73 12.98 -7.25
CA ALA A 20 -5.34 14.14 -7.88
C ALA A 20 -4.91 14.27 -9.35
N ASN A 21 -3.62 14.16 -9.62
CA ASN A 21 -3.08 14.30 -10.96
C ASN A 21 -3.46 13.15 -11.90
N GLU A 22 -3.51 11.91 -11.41
CA GLU A 22 -3.75 10.75 -12.27
C GLU A 22 -5.24 10.41 -12.44
N PHE A 23 -6.08 10.71 -11.46
CA PHE A 23 -7.49 10.32 -11.47
C PHE A 23 -8.43 11.52 -11.53
N ILE A 24 -8.23 12.54 -10.68
CA ILE A 24 -9.13 13.70 -10.62
C ILE A 24 -8.98 14.60 -11.85
N ARG A 25 -7.76 14.78 -12.35
CA ARG A 25 -7.47 15.61 -13.54
C ARG A 25 -8.26 15.19 -14.79
N ARG A 26 -8.73 13.94 -14.86
CA ARG A 26 -9.53 13.42 -15.98
C ARG A 26 -11.00 13.85 -15.93
N ASP A 27 -11.47 14.36 -14.79
CA ASP A 27 -12.82 14.88 -14.60
C ASP A 27 -12.82 16.40 -14.80
N SER A 28 -13.33 16.85 -15.94
CA SER A 28 -13.37 18.28 -16.29
C SER A 28 -14.30 19.10 -15.39
N SER A 29 -15.14 18.47 -14.56
CA SER A 29 -15.98 19.17 -13.58
C SER A 29 -15.23 19.53 -12.29
N LYS A 30 -14.00 19.04 -12.12
CA LYS A 30 -13.20 19.20 -10.91
C LYS A 30 -12.03 20.15 -11.13
N ASN A 31 -11.67 20.85 -10.06
CA ASN A 31 -10.43 21.61 -9.98
C ASN A 31 -9.37 20.75 -9.29
N THR A 32 -8.37 20.30 -10.05
CA THR A 32 -7.35 19.35 -9.57
C THR A 32 -6.58 19.89 -8.37
N GLU A 33 -6.19 21.17 -8.41
CA GLU A 33 -5.41 21.82 -7.36
C GLU A 33 -6.19 21.90 -6.04
N LEU A 34 -7.47 22.28 -6.13
CA LEU A 34 -8.35 22.38 -4.98
C LEU A 34 -8.63 21.00 -4.36
N GLU A 35 -8.84 19.97 -5.18
CA GLU A 35 -9.02 18.61 -4.68
C GLU A 35 -7.73 18.06 -4.06
N ASN A 36 -6.57 18.30 -4.66
CA ASN A 36 -5.28 17.94 -4.08
C ASN A 36 -5.09 18.60 -2.70
N ALA A 37 -5.35 19.90 -2.60
CA ALA A 37 -5.28 20.62 -1.33
C ALA A 37 -6.24 20.05 -0.27
N ARG A 38 -7.47 19.68 -0.66
CA ARG A 38 -8.43 19.02 0.24
C ARG A 38 -7.91 17.67 0.74
N LEU A 39 -7.34 16.85 -0.15
CA LEU A 39 -6.76 15.55 0.21
C LEU A 39 -5.57 15.70 1.15
N GLN A 40 -4.67 16.65 0.89
CA GLN A 40 -3.52 16.93 1.76
C GLN A 40 -3.96 17.38 3.17
N LEU A 41 -5.01 18.20 3.27
CA LEU A 41 -5.60 18.55 4.57
C LEU A 41 -6.18 17.32 5.30
N GLN A 42 -6.76 16.36 4.58
CA GLN A 42 -7.20 15.09 5.17
C GLN A 42 -6.01 14.26 5.67
N VAL A 43 -4.91 14.22 4.92
CA VAL A 43 -3.67 13.57 5.35
C VAL A 43 -3.18 14.17 6.67
N PHE A 44 -3.13 15.50 6.78
CA PHE A 44 -2.69 16.15 8.01
C PHE A 44 -3.59 15.79 9.21
N LYS A 45 -4.92 15.77 9.00
CA LYS A 45 -5.87 15.32 10.03
C LYS A 45 -5.65 13.87 10.45
N LEU A 46 -5.46 12.96 9.49
CA LEU A 46 -5.20 11.54 9.74
C LEU A 46 -3.94 11.34 10.59
N HIS A 47 -2.90 12.12 10.31
CA HIS A 47 -1.64 12.06 11.04
C HIS A 47 -1.61 12.90 12.30
N LYS A 48 -2.68 13.63 12.63
CA LYS A 48 -2.77 14.52 13.80
C LYS A 48 -1.67 15.57 13.82
N ILE A 49 -1.44 16.22 12.68
CA ILE A 49 -0.48 17.32 12.54
C ILE A 49 -1.15 18.53 11.88
N THR A 50 -0.54 19.70 12.03
CA THR A 50 -0.94 20.89 11.27
C THR A 50 -0.13 21.03 9.98
N ARG A 51 -0.63 21.91 9.09
CA ARG A 51 0.07 22.29 7.85
C ARG A 51 1.43 22.91 8.18
N GLU A 52 1.47 23.80 9.16
CA GLU A 52 2.66 24.54 9.58
C GLU A 52 3.71 23.58 10.16
N GLU A 53 3.28 22.59 10.96
CA GLU A 53 4.18 21.56 11.48
C GLU A 53 4.81 20.71 10.37
N PHE A 54 4.02 20.39 9.34
CA PHE A 54 4.50 19.71 8.14
C PHE A 54 5.57 20.54 7.42
N TYR A 55 5.25 21.77 7.02
CA TYR A 55 6.17 22.60 6.24
C TYR A 55 7.44 22.93 7.02
N ARG A 56 7.34 23.28 8.30
CA ARG A 56 8.52 23.51 9.16
C ARG A 56 9.42 22.28 9.23
N SER A 57 8.83 21.09 9.32
CA SER A 57 9.61 19.85 9.34
C SER A 57 10.22 19.56 7.97
N TYR A 58 9.47 19.80 6.90
CA TYR A 58 9.91 19.59 5.53
C TYR A 58 11.09 20.50 5.15
N GLU A 59 11.02 21.78 5.49
CA GLU A 59 12.10 22.76 5.32
C GLU A 59 13.39 22.29 6.02
N TYR A 60 13.28 21.81 7.26
CA TYR A 60 14.41 21.23 7.96
C TYR A 60 15.07 20.09 7.16
N TYR A 61 14.31 19.13 6.61
CA TYR A 61 14.90 18.08 5.79
C TYR A 61 15.49 18.62 4.48
N LEU A 62 14.87 19.61 3.83
CA LEU A 62 15.39 20.22 2.60
C LEU A 62 16.77 20.86 2.80
N GLU A 63 16.97 21.52 3.94
CA GLU A 63 18.26 22.11 4.32
C GLU A 63 19.32 21.06 4.68
N HIS A 64 18.88 19.85 5.08
CA HIS A 64 19.75 18.75 5.52
C HIS A 64 19.73 17.60 4.50
N ARG A 65 20.40 17.78 3.36
CA ARG A 65 20.38 16.83 2.23
C ARG A 65 20.64 15.37 2.60
N GLY A 66 21.56 15.09 3.52
CA GLY A 66 21.83 13.72 4.00
C GLY A 66 20.60 13.10 4.68
N MET A 67 19.97 13.85 5.59
CA MET A 67 18.76 13.39 6.28
C MET A 67 17.56 13.25 5.34
N MET A 68 17.40 14.15 4.37
CA MET A 68 16.36 14.02 3.34
C MET A 68 16.54 12.72 2.55
N LYS A 69 17.77 12.44 2.09
CA LYS A 69 18.07 11.22 1.35
C LYS A 69 17.74 9.98 2.18
N ASP A 70 18.23 9.92 3.42
CA ASP A 70 18.01 8.76 4.30
C ASP A 70 16.52 8.56 4.61
N MET A 71 15.78 9.65 4.80
CA MET A 71 14.33 9.62 4.99
C MET A 71 13.61 9.03 3.77
N LEU A 72 13.93 9.49 2.55
CA LEU A 72 13.31 9.02 1.31
C LEU A 72 13.67 7.57 1.00
N ASP A 73 14.93 7.19 1.16
CA ASP A 73 15.39 5.81 0.94
C ASP A 73 14.67 4.84 1.89
N THR A 74 14.62 5.20 3.19
CA THR A 74 13.93 4.39 4.21
C THR A 74 12.43 4.30 3.94
N MET A 75 11.81 5.41 3.53
CA MET A 75 10.39 5.45 3.16
C MET A 75 10.09 4.46 2.04
N LEU A 76 10.90 4.44 0.99
CA LEU A 76 10.69 3.56 -0.17
C LEU A 76 10.84 2.08 0.20
N VAL A 77 11.87 1.74 1.00
CA VAL A 77 12.10 0.36 1.47
C VAL A 77 10.92 -0.14 2.30
N ARG A 78 10.44 0.66 3.27
CA ARG A 78 9.29 0.31 4.12
C ARG A 78 8.03 0.03 3.30
N GLN A 79 7.75 0.86 2.29
CA GLN A 79 6.56 0.68 1.46
C GLN A 79 6.65 -0.57 0.58
N LYS A 80 7.83 -0.86 0.03
CA LYS A 80 8.05 -2.11 -0.73
C LYS A 80 7.83 -3.35 0.13
N GLN A 81 8.24 -3.32 1.40
CA GLN A 81 8.00 -4.42 2.33
C GLN A 81 6.50 -4.57 2.65
N LEU A 82 5.80 -3.46 2.91
CA LEU A 82 4.36 -3.48 3.18
C LEU A 82 3.53 -4.02 2.00
N THR A 83 3.90 -3.72 0.77
CA THR A 83 3.20 -4.22 -0.42
C THR A 83 3.50 -5.71 -0.70
N ALA A 84 4.72 -6.16 -0.41
CA ALA A 84 5.11 -7.58 -0.54
C ALA A 84 4.38 -8.48 0.48
N VAL A 85 4.21 -8.02 1.73
CA VAL A 85 3.49 -8.79 2.77
C VAL A 85 1.99 -8.96 2.43
N LYS A 86 1.37 -7.95 1.80
CA LYS A 86 -0.02 -8.00 1.36
C LYS A 86 -0.28 -8.97 0.20
N THR A 87 0.76 -9.30 -0.59
CA THR A 87 0.63 -10.22 -1.74
C THR A 87 0.83 -11.68 -1.35
N ASP A 88 1.46 -11.99 -0.22
CA ASP A 88 1.67 -13.38 0.22
C ASP A 88 0.50 -13.92 1.10
N SER A 89 -0.30 -13.02 1.66
CA SER A 89 -1.49 -13.35 2.47
C SER A 89 -2.73 -13.71 1.64
N SER A 90 -2.64 -13.67 0.31
CA SER A 90 -3.71 -14.07 -0.63
C SER A 90 -3.41 -15.35 -1.42
N LYS A 91 -2.42 -16.16 -1.01
CA LYS A 91 -2.29 -17.53 -1.53
C LYS A 91 -3.23 -18.47 -0.76
N PRO A 92 -4.21 -19.13 -1.40
CA PRO A 92 -4.95 -20.19 -0.75
C PRO A 92 -3.96 -21.31 -0.41
N LYS A 93 -3.84 -21.61 0.88
CA LYS A 93 -3.14 -22.79 1.39
C LYS A 93 -3.79 -23.99 0.73
N LYS A 94 -3.13 -24.57 -0.28
CA LYS A 94 -3.59 -25.79 -0.95
C LYS A 94 -3.32 -26.92 0.04
N ASP A 95 -4.24 -27.13 0.97
CA ASP A 95 -4.17 -28.21 1.94
C ASP A 95 -4.02 -29.54 1.20
N SER A 96 -2.84 -30.14 1.34
CA SER A 96 -2.44 -31.43 0.74
C SER A 96 -3.15 -32.62 1.40
N THR A 97 -4.38 -32.46 1.86
CA THR A 97 -5.18 -33.51 2.51
C THR A 97 -6.26 -34.07 1.57
N ARG A 98 -6.37 -33.55 0.35
CA ARG A 98 -7.33 -34.02 -0.66
C ARG A 98 -6.77 -35.02 -1.68
N SER A 99 -5.64 -35.68 -1.38
CA SER A 99 -5.06 -36.75 -2.21
C SER A 99 -5.30 -38.17 -1.68
N ARG A 100 -6.17 -38.34 -0.66
CA ARG A 100 -6.55 -39.67 -0.13
C ARG A 100 -7.97 -40.13 -0.45
N LEU A 101 -8.79 -39.32 -1.12
CA LEU A 101 -10.16 -39.69 -1.52
C LEU A 101 -10.31 -39.97 -3.03
N LEU A 102 -9.22 -39.95 -3.80
CA LEU A 102 -9.24 -40.31 -5.23
C LEU A 102 -8.72 -41.73 -5.52
N HIS A 103 -8.20 -42.43 -4.51
CA HIS A 103 -7.82 -43.85 -4.63
C HIS A 103 -8.93 -44.83 -4.21
N SER A 104 -10.01 -44.34 -3.59
CA SER A 104 -11.15 -45.18 -3.15
C SER A 104 -12.28 -45.30 -4.19
N PHE A 105 -12.25 -44.55 -5.30
CA PHE A 105 -13.27 -44.64 -6.36
C PHE A 105 -12.85 -45.48 -7.58
N ARG A 106 -11.59 -45.91 -7.66
CA ARG A 106 -11.10 -46.73 -8.78
C ARG A 106 -11.11 -48.25 -8.50
N LYS A 107 -11.68 -48.66 -7.35
CA LYS A 107 -11.82 -50.07 -6.93
C LYS A 107 -13.28 -50.54 -6.82
N LEU A 108 -14.22 -49.84 -7.46
CA LEU A 108 -15.62 -50.26 -7.56
C LEU A 108 -16.06 -50.66 -8.97
N ASP A 109 -15.29 -50.32 -10.02
CA ASP A 109 -15.58 -50.76 -11.39
C ASP A 109 -14.97 -52.12 -11.76
N SER A 110 -14.23 -52.76 -10.85
CA SER A 110 -13.67 -54.12 -11.07
C SER A 110 -14.45 -55.23 -10.36
N ILE A 111 -15.64 -54.95 -9.83
CA ILE A 111 -16.58 -55.94 -9.25
C ILE A 111 -17.89 -55.95 -10.06
N LYS A 112 -17.76 -55.89 -11.38
CA LYS A 112 -18.75 -56.47 -12.31
C LYS A 112 -18.02 -57.46 -13.19
N THR A 113 -17.55 -58.51 -12.55
CA THR A 113 -17.30 -59.81 -13.17
C THR A 113 -18.64 -60.40 -13.61
N ALA A 114 -18.56 -61.16 -14.69
CA ALA A 114 -19.37 -62.35 -14.95
C ALA A 114 -20.88 -62.10 -15.19
N GLU A 115 -21.25 -62.09 -16.47
CA GLU A 115 -21.93 -63.22 -17.13
C GLU A 115 -21.67 -63.19 -18.64
#